data_AF-A0A662BDE8-F1
#
_entry.id   AF-A0A662BDE8-F1
#
_cell.length_a   1.000
_cell.length_b   1.000
_cell.length_c   1.000
_cell.angle_alpha   90.00
_cell.angle_beta   90.00
_cell.angle_gamma   90.00
#
_symmetry.space_group_name_H-M   'P 1'
#
loop_
_entity.id
_entity.type
_entity.pdbx_description
1 polymer ?
#
loop_
_entity_poly.entity_id
_entity_poly.type
_entity_poly.pdbx_seq_one_letter_code
_entity_poly.pdbx_strand_id
1 'polypeptide(L)' 'MKIKCIIIDDEPLAVEVIQAHLSEFSNMELIDVFTNP' A
#
# COMPACT_ATOMS: atom_id res chain seq x y z
N MET A 1 -10.94 -10.47 10.06
CA MET A 1 -10.13 -9.36 10.59
C MET A 1 -9.31 -8.82 9.43
N LYS A 2 -9.27 -7.49 9.24
CA LYS A 2 -8.38 -6.89 8.23
C LYS A 2 -7.03 -6.58 8.86
N ILE A 3 -5.96 -6.84 8.13
CA ILE A 3 -4.59 -6.48 8.47
C ILE A 3 -4.37 -5.06 7.94
N LYS A 4 -4.07 -4.13 8.85
CA LYS A 4 -3.78 -2.74 8.49
C LYS A 4 -2.34 -2.62 8.02
N CYS A 5 -2.12 -1.92 6.92
CA CYS A 5 -0.78 -1.69 6.37
C CYS A 5 -0.61 -0.24 5.88
N ILE A 6 0.64 0.19 5.80
CA ILE A 6 1.07 1.48 5.30
C ILE A 6 2.11 1.21 4.21
N ILE A 7 2.12 2.02 3.15
CA ILE A 7 3.19 2.01 2.14
C ILE A 7 4.13 3.19 2.41
N ILE A 8 5.44 2.94 2.41
CA ILE A 8 6.47 3.97 2.55
C ILE A 8 7.47 3.73 1.41
N ASP A 9 7.41 4.58 0.39
CA ASP A 9 8.28 4.49 -0.80
C ASP A 9 8.28 5.85 -1.52
N ASP A 10 9.45 6.36 -1.88
CA ASP A 10 9.62 7.65 -2.57
C ASP A 10 9.39 7.55 -4.08
N GLU A 11 9.22 6.33 -4.62
CA GLU A 11 8.93 6.07 -6.03
C GLU A 11 7.41 5.82 -6.25
N PRO A 12 6.69 6.73 -6.93
CA PRO A 12 5.25 6.61 -7.17
C PRO A 12 4.84 5.29 -7.87
N LEU A 13 5.70 4.80 -8.78
CA LEU A 13 5.44 3.55 -9.48
C LEU A 13 5.43 2.34 -8.53
N ALA A 14 6.30 2.33 -7.52
CA ALA A 14 6.34 1.26 -6.53
C ALA A 14 5.05 1.24 -5.70
N VAL A 15 4.57 2.42 -5.28
CA VAL A 15 3.28 2.58 -4.60
C VAL A 15 2.14 2.00 -5.44
N GLU A 16 2.04 2.38 -6.71
CA GLU A 16 0.97 1.90 -7.61
C GLU A 16 0.97 0.37 -7.76
N VAL A 17 2.15 -0.23 -7.95
CA VAL A 17 2.30 -1.68 -8.06
C VAL A 17 1.88 -2.39 -6.78
N ILE A 18 2.29 -1.87 -5.62
CA ILE A 18 1.94 -2.45 -4.32
C ILE A 18 0.43 -2.30 -4.07
N GLN A 19 -0.17 -1.15 -4.37
CA GLN A 19 -1.61 -0.93 -4.23
C GLN A 19 -2.43 -1.90 -5.11
N ALA A 20 -2.02 -2.08 -6.38
CA ALA A 20 -2.66 -3.01 -7.29
C ALA A 20 -2.61 -4.45 -6.74
N HIS A 21 -1.45 -4.88 -6.25
CA HIS A 21 -1.29 -6.20 -5.64
C HIS A 21 -2.11 -6.36 -4.35
N LEU A 22 -2.08 -5.37 -3.45
CA LEU A 22 -2.84 -5.38 -2.20
C LEU A 22 -4.36 -5.46 -2.43
N SER A 23 -4.86 -4.94 -3.55
CA SER A 23 -6.28 -5.00 -3.91
C SER A 23 -6.80 -6.43 -4.13
N GLU A 24 -5.92 -7.39 -4.43
CA GLU A 24 -6.25 -8.81 -4.60
C GLU A 24 -6.48 -9.52 -3.25
N PHE A 25 -6.04 -8.92 -2.14
CA PHE A 25 -6.14 -9.49 -0.79
C PHE A 25 -7.30 -8.87 -0.01
N SER A 26 -8.42 -9.59 0.07
CA SER A 26 -9.63 -9.15 0.79
C SER A 26 -9.44 -8.89 2.30
N ASN A 27 -8.35 -9.41 2.88
CA ASN A 27 -7.98 -9.24 4.28
C ASN A 27 -6.99 -8.09 4.53
N MET A 28 -6.64 -7.28 3.52
CA MET A 28 -5.76 -6.11 3.69
C MET A 28 -6.58 -4.80 3.79
N GLU A 29 -6.04 -3.84 4.52
CA GLU A 29 -6.55 -2.48 4.65
C GLU A 29 -5.37 -1.50 4.60
N LEU A 30 -5.17 -0.86 3.46
CA LEU A 30 -4.19 0.22 3.32
C LEU A 30 -4.73 1.45 4.05
N ILE A 31 -4.05 1.89 5.09
CA ILE A 31 -4.48 3.01 5.93
C ILE A 31 -3.75 4.32 5.63
N ASP A 32 -2.57 4.27 5.01
CA ASP A 32 -1.82 5.46 4.62
C ASP A 32 -0.71 5.15 3.58
N VAL A 33 -0.23 6.19 2.91
CA VAL A 33 0.90 6.15 1.97
C VAL A 33 1.81 7.36 2.21
N PHE A 34 3.09 7.11 2.43
CA PHE A 34 4.10 8.15 2.61
C PHE A 34 5.11 8.09 1.46
N THR A 35 5.27 9.21 0.75
CA THR A 35 6.14 9.33 -0.45
C THR A 35 7.23 10.40 -0.29
N ASN A 36 7.56 10.76 0.96
CA ASN A 36 8.53 11.81 1.23
C ASN A 36 9.94 11.19 1.38
N PRO A 37 11.01 11.85 0.86
CA PRO A 37 12.39 11.40 1.04
C PRO A 37 12.86 11.44 2.51
#